data_AF-A0A7K4JT88-F1
#
_entry.id   AF-A0A7K4JT88-F1
#
_cell.length_a   1.000
_cell.length_b   1.000
_cell.length_c   1.000
_cell.angle_alpha   90.00
_cell.angle_beta   90.00
_cell.angle_gamma   90.00
#
_symmetry.space_group_name_H-M   'P 1'
#
loop_
_entity.id
_entity.type
_entity.pdbx_description
1 polymer ?
#
loop_
_entity_poly.entity_id
_entity_poly.type
_entity_poly.pdbx_seq_one_letter_code
_entity_poly.pdbx_strand_id
1 'polypeptide(L)'
;MSAVLDVLWEDRDVRFDISPQQMKMRPGEVLIDCLESVEDTKGNNGDRGRLLVTNLRIIWRSLSLPRVNLSVGYNCIINITTRTANSKLRGQTEALYILTKCNNTRFEFIFTNVVPGSPRLFTSVIAVHRAYETSKMYRDLKLRSALIQNKQLRLLPQEQIYDKINGVWNLSSDQGNLGTIFVTNVRIVWHANMNDSFNVSIPYLQIVSI
;
A
#
# COMPACT_ATOMS: atom_id res chain seq x y z
N MET A 1 9.61 -14.58 25.25
CA MET A 1 8.90 -14.94 24.01
C MET A 1 8.89 -13.70 23.15
N SER A 2 9.76 -13.62 22.13
CA SER A 2 9.65 -12.54 21.17
C SER A 2 8.29 -12.69 20.50
N ALA A 3 7.43 -11.69 20.66
CA ALA A 3 6.28 -11.59 19.78
C ALA A 3 6.87 -11.56 18.36
N VAL A 4 6.63 -12.60 17.59
CA VAL A 4 6.83 -12.53 16.13
C VAL A 4 6.02 -11.31 15.72
N LEU A 5 6.69 -10.22 15.40
CA LEU A 5 6.04 -9.01 14.89
C LEU A 5 5.13 -9.50 13.78
N ASP A 6 3.82 -9.29 13.93
CA ASP A 6 2.82 -9.71 12.96
C ASP A 6 3.15 -9.00 11.65
N VAL A 7 3.80 -9.75 10.76
CA VAL A 7 4.42 -9.21 9.55
C VAL A 7 3.31 -8.59 8.73
N LEU A 8 3.48 -7.31 8.39
CA LEU A 8 2.53 -6.58 7.57
C LEU A 8 2.37 -7.27 6.21
N TRP A 9 1.18 -7.83 5.99
CA TRP A 9 0.83 -8.55 4.76
C TRP A 9 -0.26 -7.84 3.98
N GLU A 10 -1.08 -7.01 4.64
CA GLU A 10 -2.31 -6.44 4.09
C GLU A 10 -2.08 -5.63 2.82
N ASP A 11 -0.98 -4.89 2.71
CA ASP A 11 -0.59 -4.15 1.51
C ASP A 11 0.28 -4.96 0.54
N ARG A 12 0.81 -6.13 0.96
CA ARG A 12 1.84 -6.90 0.23
C ARG A 12 1.36 -8.21 -0.39
N ASP A 13 0.18 -8.67 -0.03
CA ASP A 13 -0.40 -9.92 -0.52
C ASP A 13 -1.77 -9.72 -1.19
N VAL A 14 -2.12 -10.73 -2.00
CA VAL A 14 -3.48 -10.98 -2.48
C VAL A 14 -3.97 -12.25 -1.81
N ARG A 15 -5.11 -12.19 -1.10
CA ARG A 15 -5.70 -13.35 -0.41
C ARG A 15 -7.18 -13.49 -0.73
N PHE A 16 -7.63 -14.74 -0.78
CA PHE A 16 -9.03 -15.13 -0.99
C PHE A 16 -9.56 -15.78 0.28
N ASP A 17 -10.87 -15.66 0.51
CA ASP A 17 -11.60 -16.26 1.62
C ASP A 17 -10.92 -16.00 2.98
N ILE A 18 -10.48 -14.76 3.20
CA ILE A 18 -9.82 -14.38 4.45
C ILE A 18 -10.77 -14.50 5.64
N SER A 19 -10.21 -14.84 6.79
CA SER A 19 -10.98 -15.00 8.02
C SER A 19 -11.59 -13.67 8.49
N PRO A 20 -12.67 -13.69 9.29
CA PRO A 20 -13.22 -12.47 9.87
C PRO A 20 -12.22 -11.66 10.69
N GLN A 21 -11.23 -12.33 11.30
CA GLN A 21 -10.18 -11.66 12.06
C GLN A 21 -9.20 -10.92 11.16
N GLN A 22 -8.81 -11.50 10.01
CA GLN A 22 -7.95 -10.86 9.01
C GLN A 22 -8.63 -9.71 8.26
N MET A 23 -9.96 -9.69 8.25
CA MET A 23 -10.77 -8.65 7.63
C MET A 23 -10.88 -7.39 8.51
N LYS A 24 -10.61 -7.50 9.82
CA LYS A 24 -10.55 -6.34 10.70
C LYS A 24 -9.38 -5.45 10.29
N MET A 25 -9.56 -4.14 10.45
CA MET A 25 -8.50 -3.18 10.23
C MET A 25 -7.39 -3.43 11.25
N ARG A 26 -6.17 -3.64 10.77
CA ARG A 26 -4.99 -3.74 11.66
C ARG A 26 -4.67 -2.36 12.28
N PRO A 27 -3.86 -2.30 13.35
CA PRO A 27 -3.30 -1.03 13.80
C PRO A 27 -2.58 -0.29 12.66
N GLY A 28 -2.92 0.98 12.46
CA GLY A 28 -2.43 1.81 11.34
C GLY A 28 -3.24 1.70 10.04
N GLU A 29 -4.13 0.71 9.92
CA GLU A 29 -5.09 0.61 8.82
C GLU A 29 -6.36 1.39 9.16
N VAL A 30 -6.84 2.20 8.22
CA VAL A 30 -8.07 2.99 8.36
C VAL A 30 -8.98 2.76 7.16
N LEU A 31 -10.28 2.65 7.42
CA LEU A 31 -11.29 2.60 6.37
C LEU A 31 -11.46 4.02 5.78
N ILE A 32 -11.25 4.15 4.49
CA ILE A 32 -11.41 5.42 3.76
C ILE A 32 -12.80 5.49 3.11
N ASP A 33 -13.24 4.38 2.51
CA ASP A 33 -14.53 4.33 1.84
C ASP A 33 -15.19 2.95 1.93
N CYS A 34 -16.52 2.95 1.88
CA CYS A 34 -17.36 1.76 1.87
C CYS A 34 -18.38 1.87 0.75
N LEU A 35 -18.25 0.99 -0.24
CA LEU A 35 -19.06 0.97 -1.44
C LEU A 35 -19.99 -0.24 -1.38
N GLU A 36 -21.27 0.02 -1.16
CA GLU A 36 -22.32 -0.99 -1.22
C GLU A 36 -22.63 -1.37 -2.67
N SER A 37 -23.20 -2.56 -2.86
CA SER A 37 -23.69 -3.03 -4.15
C SER A 37 -22.61 -3.07 -5.24
N VAL A 38 -21.40 -3.51 -4.87
CA VAL A 38 -20.31 -3.79 -5.81
C VAL A 38 -20.27 -5.28 -6.10
N GLU A 39 -20.34 -5.64 -7.37
CA GLU A 39 -20.24 -7.03 -7.85
C GLU A 39 -18.78 -7.34 -8.22
N ASP A 40 -18.31 -8.53 -7.83
CA ASP A 40 -17.09 -9.12 -8.40
C ASP A 40 -17.46 -9.88 -9.68
N THR A 41 -17.43 -9.15 -10.80
CA THR A 41 -17.90 -9.60 -12.10
C THR A 41 -17.07 -10.77 -12.66
N LYS A 42 -15.82 -10.93 -12.21
CA LYS A 42 -14.95 -12.00 -12.69
C LYS A 42 -15.03 -13.25 -11.84
N GLY A 43 -14.95 -13.10 -10.52
CA GLY A 43 -14.93 -14.25 -9.60
C GLY A 43 -16.32 -14.72 -9.16
N ASN A 44 -17.26 -13.79 -8.98
CA ASN A 44 -18.56 -14.05 -8.36
C ASN A 44 -19.71 -13.35 -9.10
N ASN A 45 -19.75 -13.52 -10.43
CA ASN A 45 -20.73 -12.85 -11.29
C ASN A 45 -22.18 -13.22 -10.92
N GLY A 46 -23.01 -12.22 -10.68
CA GLY A 46 -24.37 -12.36 -10.15
C GLY A 46 -24.48 -12.23 -8.64
N ASP A 47 -23.37 -12.16 -7.90
CA ASP A 47 -23.37 -11.98 -6.45
C ASP A 47 -23.07 -10.54 -6.07
N ARG A 48 -23.96 -9.97 -5.25
CA ARG A 48 -23.81 -8.60 -4.78
C ARG A 48 -22.92 -8.58 -3.56
N GLY A 49 -21.87 -7.77 -3.60
CA GLY A 49 -20.95 -7.58 -2.50
C GLY A 49 -20.86 -6.14 -2.00
N ARG A 50 -19.98 -5.98 -1.02
CA ARG A 50 -19.51 -4.70 -0.48
C ARG A 50 -18.01 -4.61 -0.73
N LEU A 51 -17.56 -3.47 -1.24
CA LEU A 51 -16.14 -3.16 -1.42
C LEU A 51 -15.72 -2.13 -0.37
N LEU A 52 -14.76 -2.51 0.46
CA LEU A 52 -14.10 -1.65 1.44
C LEU A 52 -12.79 -1.15 0.84
N VAL A 53 -12.57 0.16 0.91
CA VAL A 53 -11.33 0.82 0.47
C VAL A 53 -10.63 1.33 1.72
N THR A 54 -9.49 0.76 2.05
CA THR A 54 -8.68 1.14 3.22
C THR A 54 -7.46 1.93 2.75
N ASN A 55 -6.60 2.38 3.66
CA ASN A 55 -5.32 2.99 3.28
C ASN A 55 -4.25 1.98 2.82
N LEU A 56 -4.47 0.67 2.97
CA LEU A 56 -3.48 -0.37 2.66
C LEU A 56 -3.93 -1.36 1.57
N ARG A 57 -5.24 -1.60 1.45
CA ARG A 57 -5.82 -2.62 0.58
C ARG A 57 -7.26 -2.29 0.21
N ILE A 58 -7.77 -3.02 -0.77
CA ILE A 58 -9.22 -3.19 -0.96
C ILE A 58 -9.66 -4.55 -0.44
N ILE A 59 -10.86 -4.61 0.11
CA ILE A 59 -11.51 -5.86 0.53
C ILE A 59 -12.88 -5.93 -0.14
N TRP A 60 -13.13 -6.98 -0.91
CA TRP A 60 -14.48 -7.27 -1.39
C TRP A 60 -15.06 -8.44 -0.61
N ARG A 61 -16.33 -8.35 -0.22
CA ARG A 61 -17.04 -9.40 0.49
C ARG A 61 -18.43 -9.58 -0.10
N SER A 62 -18.81 -10.83 -0.36
CA SER A 62 -20.18 -11.19 -0.69
C SER A 62 -21.16 -10.80 0.42
N LEU A 63 -22.32 -10.25 0.05
CA LEU A 63 -23.41 -10.00 0.99
C LEU A 63 -24.27 -11.25 1.21
N SER A 64 -24.35 -12.15 0.22
CA SER A 64 -25.15 -13.37 0.30
C SER A 64 -24.41 -14.51 1.01
N LEU A 65 -23.11 -14.65 0.77
CA LEU A 65 -22.26 -15.69 1.33
C LEU A 65 -20.96 -15.09 1.90
N PRO A 66 -20.97 -14.52 3.11
CA PRO A 66 -19.90 -13.66 3.60
C PRO A 66 -18.54 -14.32 3.86
N ARG A 67 -18.47 -15.66 3.75
CA ARG A 67 -17.22 -16.44 3.72
C ARG A 67 -16.46 -16.26 2.40
N VAL A 68 -17.16 -15.98 1.31
CA VAL A 68 -16.59 -15.67 0.00
C VAL A 68 -16.17 -14.21 -0.01
N ASN A 69 -14.87 -13.98 -0.04
CA ASN A 69 -14.30 -12.64 0.02
C ASN A 69 -12.87 -12.62 -0.55
N LEU A 70 -12.35 -11.44 -0.78
CA LEU A 70 -10.97 -11.25 -1.24
C LEU A 70 -10.38 -9.97 -0.65
N SER A 71 -9.06 -9.96 -0.52
CA SER A 71 -8.24 -8.85 -0.07
C SER A 71 -7.13 -8.63 -1.08
N VAL A 72 -6.99 -7.41 -1.59
CA VAL A 72 -5.94 -7.03 -2.55
C VAL A 72 -5.13 -5.88 -1.98
N GLY A 73 -3.89 -6.19 -1.59
CA GLY A 73 -2.93 -5.20 -1.13
C GLY A 73 -2.49 -4.24 -2.24
N TYR A 74 -2.36 -2.96 -1.92
CA TYR A 74 -2.03 -1.95 -2.93
C TYR A 74 -0.63 -2.13 -3.54
N ASN A 75 0.34 -2.68 -2.80
CA ASN A 75 1.67 -2.95 -3.36
C ASN A 75 1.67 -4.07 -4.42
N CYS A 76 0.60 -4.87 -4.49
CA CYS A 76 0.45 -5.91 -5.52
C CYS A 76 -0.14 -5.37 -6.81
N ILE A 77 -0.72 -4.18 -6.82
CA ILE A 77 -1.41 -3.63 -7.99
C ILE A 77 -0.38 -3.15 -9.02
N ILE A 78 -0.48 -3.68 -10.24
CA ILE A 78 0.32 -3.21 -11.39
C ILE A 78 -0.43 -2.13 -12.16
N ASN A 79 -1.74 -2.32 -12.35
CA ASN A 79 -2.53 -1.46 -13.21
C ASN A 79 -3.99 -1.41 -12.75
N ILE A 80 -4.59 -0.23 -12.88
CA ILE A 80 -6.02 0.01 -12.67
C ILE A 80 -6.56 0.68 -13.92
N THR A 81 -7.57 0.09 -14.57
CA THR A 81 -8.21 0.67 -15.76
C THR A 81 -9.72 0.57 -15.68
N THR A 82 -10.42 1.51 -16.31
CA THR A 82 -11.87 1.44 -16.50
C THR A 82 -12.15 0.86 -17.88
N ARG A 83 -12.97 -0.20 -17.95
CA ARG A 83 -13.41 -0.79 -19.21
C ARG A 83 -14.85 -1.27 -19.09
N THR A 84 -15.52 -1.45 -20.22
CA THR A 84 -16.86 -2.03 -20.25
C THR A 84 -16.80 -3.53 -19.97
N ALA A 85 -17.64 -4.02 -19.06
CA ALA A 85 -17.83 -5.43 -18.74
C ALA A 85 -19.32 -5.81 -18.80
N ASN A 86 -19.61 -7.11 -18.88
CA ASN A 86 -20.98 -7.62 -18.82
C ASN A 86 -21.25 -8.21 -17.42
N SER A 87 -21.95 -7.44 -16.60
CA SER A 87 -22.39 -7.83 -15.26
C SER A 87 -23.70 -8.61 -15.37
N LYS A 88 -23.87 -9.67 -14.58
CA LYS A 88 -25.15 -10.39 -14.53
C LYS A 88 -26.24 -9.58 -13.83
N LEU A 89 -25.86 -8.67 -12.93
CA LEU A 89 -26.79 -7.80 -12.20
C LEU A 89 -27.17 -6.51 -12.95
N ARG A 90 -26.35 -6.03 -13.90
CA ARG A 90 -26.57 -4.78 -14.65
C ARG A 90 -26.62 -4.92 -16.17
N GLY A 91 -26.12 -6.00 -16.74
CA GLY A 91 -25.79 -6.09 -18.15
C GLY A 91 -24.49 -5.34 -18.47
N GLN A 92 -24.42 -4.75 -19.67
CA GLN A 92 -23.24 -4.05 -20.14
C GLN A 92 -23.05 -2.71 -19.40
N THR A 93 -21.94 -2.54 -18.70
CA THR A 93 -21.65 -1.36 -17.88
C THR A 93 -20.16 -1.14 -17.69
N GLU A 94 -19.75 0.06 -17.29
CA GLU A 94 -18.37 0.32 -16.90
C GLU A 94 -17.98 -0.48 -15.65
N ALA A 95 -16.77 -1.01 -15.65
CA ALA A 95 -16.20 -1.81 -14.58
C ALA A 95 -14.73 -1.44 -14.33
N LEU A 96 -14.31 -1.62 -13.08
CA LEU A 96 -12.97 -1.36 -12.60
C LEU A 96 -12.14 -2.64 -12.75
N TYR A 97 -11.13 -2.59 -13.62
CA TYR A 97 -10.18 -3.67 -13.85
C TYR A 97 -8.93 -3.40 -13.03
N ILE A 98 -8.59 -4.32 -12.13
CA ILE A 98 -7.39 -4.26 -11.30
C ILE A 98 -6.52 -5.46 -11.66
N LEU A 99 -5.37 -5.19 -12.28
CA LEU A 99 -4.34 -6.17 -12.56
C LEU A 99 -3.31 -6.16 -11.44
N THR A 100 -3.02 -7.32 -10.86
CA THR A 100 -2.05 -7.48 -9.78
C THR A 100 -0.96 -8.46 -10.16
N LYS A 101 0.19 -8.36 -9.48
CA LYS A 101 1.21 -9.40 -9.42
C LYS A 101 1.63 -9.56 -7.97
N CYS A 102 1.44 -10.77 -7.45
CA CYS A 102 1.82 -11.16 -6.09
C CYS A 102 2.51 -12.52 -6.17
N ASN A 103 3.69 -12.66 -5.53
CA ASN A 103 4.45 -13.92 -5.52
C ASN A 103 4.66 -14.56 -6.90
N ASN A 104 4.98 -13.73 -7.91
CA ASN A 104 5.11 -14.07 -9.33
C ASN A 104 3.84 -14.56 -10.05
N THR A 105 2.70 -14.62 -9.37
CA THR A 105 1.40 -14.90 -9.99
C THR A 105 0.68 -13.60 -10.32
N ARG A 106 0.04 -13.56 -11.50
CA ARG A 106 -0.80 -12.44 -11.91
C ARG A 106 -2.26 -12.76 -11.67
N PHE A 107 -2.99 -11.83 -11.07
CA PHE A 107 -4.44 -11.91 -10.95
C PHE A 107 -5.05 -10.68 -11.60
N GLU A 108 -6.27 -10.82 -12.08
CA GLU A 108 -7.07 -9.68 -12.55
C GLU A 108 -8.42 -9.79 -11.87
N PHE A 109 -8.90 -8.65 -11.37
CA PHE A 109 -10.18 -8.49 -10.69
C PHE A 109 -11.03 -7.50 -11.48
N ILE A 110 -12.33 -7.76 -11.57
CA ILE A 110 -13.27 -6.89 -12.29
C ILE A 110 -14.40 -6.56 -11.33
N PHE A 111 -14.51 -5.29 -10.95
CA PHE A 111 -15.56 -4.82 -10.07
C PHE A 111 -16.55 -3.94 -10.80
N THR A 112 -17.83 -4.22 -10.64
CA THR A 112 -18.92 -3.44 -11.25
C THR A 112 -19.77 -2.83 -10.15
N ASN A 113 -20.04 -1.52 -10.24
CA ASN A 113 -21.04 -0.89 -9.39
C ASN A 113 -22.44 -1.23 -9.92
N VAL A 114 -23.27 -1.87 -9.10
CA VAL A 114 -24.65 -2.23 -9.47
C VAL A 114 -25.58 -1.01 -9.44
N VAL A 115 -25.19 0.07 -8.78
CA VAL A 115 -25.96 1.33 -8.78
C VAL A 115 -25.55 2.19 -9.98
N PRO A 116 -26.49 2.58 -10.87
CA PRO A 116 -26.19 3.38 -12.04
C PRO A 116 -25.71 4.79 -11.67
N GLY A 117 -24.89 5.39 -12.52
CA GLY A 117 -24.55 6.81 -12.46
C GLY A 117 -23.62 7.22 -11.31
N SER A 118 -23.11 6.28 -10.52
CA SER A 118 -22.19 6.58 -9.41
C SER A 118 -20.73 6.27 -9.79
N PRO A 119 -19.89 7.30 -10.00
CA PRO A 119 -18.46 7.13 -10.29
C PRO A 119 -17.62 6.86 -9.03
N ARG A 120 -18.26 6.73 -7.86
CA ARG A 120 -17.59 6.65 -6.55
C ARG A 120 -16.62 5.47 -6.47
N LEU A 121 -16.96 4.34 -7.07
CA LEU A 121 -16.09 3.16 -7.15
C LEU A 121 -14.73 3.51 -7.76
N PHE A 122 -14.74 4.17 -8.92
CA PHE A 122 -13.53 4.48 -9.67
C PHE A 122 -12.72 5.58 -8.96
N THR A 123 -13.39 6.67 -8.61
CA THR A 123 -12.75 7.85 -7.99
C THR A 123 -12.07 7.50 -6.68
N SER A 124 -12.74 6.75 -5.80
CA SER A 124 -12.22 6.36 -4.50
C SER A 124 -11.01 5.44 -4.60
N VAL A 125 -11.13 4.31 -5.33
CA VAL A 125 -10.05 3.32 -5.43
C VAL A 125 -8.82 3.91 -6.14
N ILE A 126 -9.00 4.68 -7.22
CA ILE A 126 -7.87 5.26 -7.97
C ILE A 126 -7.17 6.34 -7.13
N ALA A 127 -7.91 7.21 -6.44
CA ALA A 127 -7.33 8.27 -5.62
C ALA A 127 -6.51 7.69 -4.46
N VAL A 128 -7.06 6.71 -3.74
CA VAL A 128 -6.38 6.06 -2.62
C VAL A 128 -5.15 5.28 -3.08
N HIS A 129 -5.25 4.51 -4.18
CA HIS A 129 -4.09 3.81 -4.73
C HIS A 129 -2.97 4.79 -5.15
N ARG A 130 -3.32 5.93 -5.75
CA ARG A 130 -2.32 6.97 -6.08
C ARG A 130 -1.64 7.52 -4.82
N ALA A 131 -2.40 7.81 -3.77
CA ALA A 131 -1.86 8.28 -2.49
C ALA A 131 -0.97 7.23 -1.82
N TYR A 132 -1.32 5.95 -1.95
CA TYR A 132 -0.47 4.83 -1.53
C TYR A 132 0.85 4.87 -2.31
N GLU A 133 0.83 4.88 -3.64
CA GLU A 133 2.07 4.85 -4.45
C GLU A 133 3.01 6.03 -4.17
N THR A 134 2.48 7.24 -3.99
CA THR A 134 3.30 8.44 -3.73
C THR A 134 3.86 8.53 -2.31
N SER A 135 3.44 7.65 -1.40
CA SER A 135 3.87 7.61 0.01
C SER A 135 4.77 6.41 0.35
N LYS A 136 5.38 5.74 -0.62
CA LYS A 136 6.25 4.57 -0.36
C LYS A 136 7.43 4.84 0.59
N MET A 137 7.89 6.08 0.68
CA MET A 137 9.01 6.49 1.55
C MET A 137 8.75 6.27 3.05
N TYR A 138 7.49 6.13 3.49
CA TYR A 138 7.16 5.85 4.90
C TYR A 138 7.29 4.38 5.28
N ARG A 139 7.45 3.47 4.30
CA ARG A 139 7.32 2.03 4.55
C ARG A 139 8.30 1.15 3.79
N ASP A 140 8.93 1.66 2.74
CA ASP A 140 9.95 0.93 1.98
C ASP A 140 11.35 1.48 2.27
N LEU A 141 12.30 0.57 2.48
CA LEU A 141 13.72 0.90 2.51
C LEU A 141 14.16 1.44 1.16
N LYS A 142 14.93 2.54 1.17
CA LYS A 142 15.48 3.16 -0.04
C LYS A 142 16.98 3.37 0.08
N LEU A 143 17.67 3.05 -1.01
CA LEU A 143 19.09 3.32 -1.20
C LEU A 143 19.25 4.38 -2.28
N ARG A 144 20.23 5.27 -2.11
CA ARG A 144 20.67 6.24 -3.12
C ARG A 144 19.52 7.04 -3.75
N SER A 145 18.61 7.52 -2.91
CA SER A 145 17.45 8.31 -3.33
C SER A 145 17.73 9.80 -3.24
N ALA A 146 16.93 10.62 -3.93
CA ALA A 146 17.03 12.08 -3.85
C ALA A 146 16.41 12.59 -2.52
N LEU A 147 17.15 12.43 -1.43
CA LEU A 147 16.69 12.74 -0.06
C LEU A 147 17.17 14.09 0.45
N ILE A 148 18.32 14.57 -0.04
CA ILE A 148 19.02 15.73 0.50
C ILE A 148 18.90 16.89 -0.50
N GLN A 149 18.54 18.07 0.01
CA GLN A 149 18.52 19.31 -0.74
C GLN A 149 19.23 20.39 0.09
N ASN A 150 20.24 21.04 -0.48
CA ASN A 150 21.03 22.08 0.22
C ASN A 150 21.55 21.62 1.60
N LYS A 151 22.09 20.39 1.68
CA LYS A 151 22.61 19.77 2.92
C LYS A 151 21.57 19.61 4.04
N GLN A 152 20.28 19.65 3.70
CA GLN A 152 19.16 19.39 4.60
C GLN A 152 18.34 18.21 4.08
N LEU A 153 17.72 17.48 5.01
CA LEU A 153 16.80 16.40 4.68
C LEU A 153 15.51 16.97 4.10
N ARG A 154 15.08 16.47 2.93
CA ARG A 154 13.75 16.75 2.39
C ARG A 154 12.71 15.92 3.14
N LEU A 155 11.94 16.61 3.97
CA LEU A 155 10.89 16.00 4.80
C LEU A 155 9.70 15.54 3.96
N LEU A 156 9.15 14.39 4.34
CA LEU A 156 7.85 13.95 3.89
C LEU A 156 6.73 14.74 4.60
N PRO A 157 5.48 14.74 4.10
CA PRO A 157 4.34 15.25 4.87
C PRO A 157 4.31 14.66 6.29
N GLN A 158 4.00 15.45 7.33
CA GLN A 158 3.96 14.95 8.72
C GLN A 158 5.28 14.36 9.28
N GLU A 159 6.38 14.42 8.54
CA GLU A 159 7.71 14.02 9.04
C GLU A 159 8.33 15.18 9.83
N GLN A 160 8.84 14.86 11.02
CA GLN A 160 9.53 15.80 11.91
C GLN A 160 10.88 15.22 12.31
N ILE A 161 11.93 16.06 12.24
CA ILE A 161 13.27 15.69 12.71
C ILE A 161 13.29 15.79 14.23
N TYR A 162 13.73 14.73 14.90
CA TYR A 162 14.06 14.75 16.32
C TYR A 162 15.53 15.08 16.54
N ASP A 163 16.43 14.39 15.83
CA ASP A 163 17.87 14.59 15.97
C ASP A 163 18.59 14.64 14.63
N LYS A 164 19.69 15.42 14.64
CA LYS A 164 20.69 15.46 13.56
C LYS A 164 22.07 15.20 14.16
N ILE A 165 22.65 14.07 13.79
CA ILE A 165 23.92 13.58 14.33
C ILE A 165 24.97 13.61 13.23
N ASN A 166 25.94 14.50 13.35
CA ASN A 166 27.06 14.59 12.41
C ASN A 166 28.16 13.59 12.78
N GLY A 167 29.01 13.25 11.81
CA GLY A 167 30.21 12.45 12.06
C GLY A 167 29.95 10.95 12.19
N VAL A 168 28.80 10.47 11.69
CA VAL A 168 28.43 9.07 11.78
C VAL A 168 29.00 8.29 10.61
N TRP A 169 29.81 7.28 10.93
CA TRP A 169 30.44 6.40 9.94
C TRP A 169 29.48 5.29 9.49
N ASN A 170 29.38 5.11 8.18
CA ASN A 170 28.80 3.91 7.58
C ASN A 170 29.91 2.88 7.34
N LEU A 171 29.76 1.71 7.97
CA LEU A 171 30.72 0.60 7.94
C LEU A 171 30.40 -0.49 6.91
N SER A 172 29.48 -0.23 5.97
CA SER A 172 29.10 -1.20 4.92
C SER A 172 30.14 -1.28 3.77
N SER A 173 31.25 -0.56 3.87
CA SER A 173 32.31 -0.47 2.86
C SER A 173 33.68 -0.49 3.52
N ASP A 174 34.68 -1.06 2.83
CA ASP A 174 36.03 -1.29 3.36
C ASP A 174 36.74 -0.02 3.88
N GLN A 175 36.48 1.15 3.29
CA GLN A 175 37.10 2.42 3.70
C GLN A 175 36.25 3.26 4.65
N GLY A 176 35.03 2.83 5.00
CA GLY A 176 34.09 3.61 5.80
C GLY A 176 33.66 4.93 5.11
N ASN A 177 32.42 5.35 5.31
CA ASN A 177 31.98 6.66 4.79
C ASN A 177 31.52 7.55 5.95
N LEU A 178 32.14 8.73 6.09
CA LEU A 178 31.70 9.73 7.05
C LEU A 178 30.44 10.44 6.55
N GLY A 179 29.43 10.48 7.41
CA GLY A 179 28.13 11.05 7.06
C GLY A 179 27.39 11.71 8.21
N THR A 180 26.12 11.97 7.96
CA THR A 180 25.18 12.58 8.90
C THR A 180 23.94 11.68 9.01
N ILE A 181 23.50 11.42 10.24
CA ILE A 181 22.21 10.77 10.53
C ILE A 181 21.15 11.82 10.85
N PHE A 182 19.96 11.62 10.31
CA PHE A 182 18.72 12.24 10.74
C PHE A 182 17.83 11.17 11.36
N VAL A 183 17.38 11.42 12.59
CA VAL A 183 16.36 10.62 13.27
C VAL A 183 15.05 11.39 13.18
N THR A 184 14.02 10.80 12.58
CA THR A 184 12.70 11.43 12.43
C THR A 184 11.63 10.60 13.13
N ASN A 185 10.40 11.09 13.18
CA ASN A 185 9.26 10.35 13.71
C ASN A 185 8.80 9.15 12.85
N VAL A 186 9.31 9.00 11.61
CA VAL A 186 8.86 7.94 10.68
C VAL A 186 9.99 7.05 10.14
N ARG A 187 11.24 7.54 10.11
CA ARG A 187 12.39 6.82 9.54
C ARG A 187 13.72 7.35 10.05
N ILE A 188 14.77 6.56 9.85
CA ILE A 188 16.15 6.99 10.03
C ILE A 188 16.74 7.22 8.64
N VAL A 189 17.45 8.34 8.45
CA VAL A 189 18.15 8.64 7.20
C VAL A 189 19.61 8.87 7.48
N TRP A 190 20.48 8.24 6.72
CA TRP A 190 21.91 8.52 6.70
C TRP A 190 22.33 8.95 5.29
N HIS A 191 23.20 9.95 5.19
CA HIS A 191 23.88 10.28 3.93
C HIS A 191 25.36 10.57 4.16
N ALA A 192 26.20 10.25 3.16
CA ALA A 192 27.60 10.62 3.19
C ALA A 192 27.78 12.12 2.98
N ASN A 193 28.78 12.71 3.64
CA ASN A 193 29.03 14.15 3.58
C ASN A 193 29.66 14.59 2.25
N MET A 194 30.54 13.75 1.70
CA MET A 194 31.24 14.01 0.43
C MET A 194 30.39 13.70 -0.81
N ASN A 195 29.39 12.83 -0.67
CA ASN A 195 28.50 12.44 -1.76
C ASN A 195 27.09 12.21 -1.22
N ASP A 196 26.24 13.22 -1.30
CA ASP A 196 24.88 13.17 -0.75
C ASP A 196 23.99 12.12 -1.45
N SER A 197 24.35 11.68 -2.67
CA SER A 197 23.67 10.59 -3.39
C SER A 197 23.98 9.22 -2.79
N PHE A 198 25.03 9.09 -1.99
CA PHE A 198 25.27 7.88 -1.20
C PHE A 198 24.54 8.01 0.14
N ASN A 199 23.30 7.54 0.14
CA ASN A 199 22.40 7.63 1.28
C ASN A 199 21.54 6.38 1.45
N VAL A 200 20.99 6.24 2.64
CA VAL A 200 20.07 5.17 3.04
C VAL A 200 18.93 5.79 3.83
N SER A 201 17.70 5.40 3.52
CA SER A 201 16.50 5.74 4.29
C SER A 201 15.83 4.44 4.74
N ILE A 202 15.73 4.27 6.06
CA ILE A 202 15.18 3.08 6.72
C ILE A 202 13.94 3.49 7.52
N PRO A 203 12.73 3.22 7.02
CA PRO A 203 11.52 3.44 7.80
C PRO A 203 11.44 2.52 9.01
N TYR A 204 10.84 2.99 10.11
CA TYR A 204 10.72 2.18 11.33
C TYR A 204 9.98 0.85 11.10
N LEU A 205 9.05 0.83 10.15
CA LEU A 205 8.35 -0.39 9.74
C LEU A 205 9.29 -1.51 9.23
N GLN A 206 10.47 -1.17 8.74
CA GLN A 206 11.47 -2.13 8.23
C GLN A 206 12.53 -2.51 9.29
N ILE A 207 12.54 -1.87 10.46
CA ILE A 207 13.53 -2.13 11.51
C ILE A 207 12.97 -3.22 12.44
N VAL A 208 13.64 -4.37 12.49
CA VAL A 208 13.26 -5.49 13.36
C VAL A 208 13.83 -5.34 14.77
N SER A 209 15.07 -4.84 14.85
CA SER A 209 15.79 -4.58 16.10
C SER A 209 16.83 -3.48 15.87
N ILE A 210 17.13 -2.71 16.91
CA ILE A 210 18.19 -1.70 16.96
C ILE A 210 19.24 -2.16 17.95
#